data_AF-G0H415-F1
#
_entry.id   AF-G0H415-F1
#
_cell.length_a   1.000
_cell.length_b   1.000
_cell.length_c   1.000
_cell.angle_alpha   90.00
_cell.angle_beta   90.00
_cell.angle_gamma   90.00
#
_symmetry.space_group_name_H-M   'P 1'
#
loop_
_entity.id
_entity.type
_entity.pdbx_description
1 polymer ?
#
loop_
_entity_poly.entity_id
_entity_poly.type
_entity_poly.pdbx_seq_one_letter_code
_entity_poly.pdbx_strand_id
1 'polypeptide(L)' 'MIAVKCTYENGDTIITGINGTFEEAKEYFLNKIFNIGSVEDNLQKCVKVEQIKN' A
#
# COMPACT_ATOMS: atom_id res chain seq x y z
N MET A 1 -2.10 15.60 -0.66
CA MET A 1 -1.84 14.24 -1.16
C MET A 1 -0.40 13.88 -0.89
N ILE A 2 -0.14 12.71 -0.32
CA ILE A 2 1.21 12.15 -0.15
C ILE A 2 1.35 10.91 -1.03
N ALA A 3 2.58 10.53 -1.35
CA ALA A 3 2.89 9.25 -1.97
C ALA A 3 3.41 8.26 -0.92
N VAL A 4 2.91 7.04 -0.96
CA VAL A 4 3.39 5.94 -0.12
C VAL A 4 3.77 4.75 -0.98
N LYS A 5 4.79 4.01 -0.56
CA LYS A 5 5.13 2.68 -1.07
C LYS A 5 4.55 1.63 -0.13
N CYS A 6 3.67 0.80 -0.65
CA CYS A 6 3.11 -0.37 0.02
C CYS A 6 3.90 -1.60 -0.41
N THR A 7 4.35 -2.41 0.55
CA THR A 7 4.95 -3.73 0.30
C THR A 7 3.97 -4.80 0.75
N TYR A 8 3.74 -5.79 -0.10
CA TYR A 8 2.78 -6.86 0.10
C TYR A 8 3.46 -8.17 0.51
N GLU A 9 2.71 -9.11 1.07
CA GLU A 9 3.27 -10.35 1.64
C GLU A 9 3.94 -11.26 0.61
N ASN A 10 3.54 -11.19 -0.67
CA ASN A 10 4.22 -11.86 -1.78
C ASN A 10 5.54 -11.18 -2.22
N GLY A 11 5.90 -10.06 -1.61
CA GLY A 11 7.10 -9.27 -1.94
C GLY A 11 6.86 -8.14 -2.96
N ASP A 12 5.67 -8.04 -3.54
CA ASP A 12 5.36 -6.98 -4.49
C ASP A 12 5.31 -5.61 -3.81
N THR A 13 5.57 -4.56 -4.61
CA THR A 13 5.48 -3.19 -4.13
C THR A 13 4.68 -2.31 -5.07
N ILE A 14 3.78 -1.50 -4.51
CA ILE A 14 2.98 -0.51 -5.25
C ILE A 14 3.25 0.88 -4.65
N ILE A 15 3.54 1.85 -5.51
CA ILE A 15 3.56 3.26 -5.13
C ILE A 15 2.21 3.87 -5.48
N THR A 16 1.55 4.48 -4.50
CA THR A 16 0.23 5.08 -4.70
C THR A 16 0.10 6.41 -3.96
N GLY A 17 -0.75 7.29 -4.49
CA GLY A 17 -1.09 8.56 -3.88
C GLY A 17 -2.32 8.43 -2.99
N ILE A 18 -2.29 9.08 -1.82
CA ILE A 18 -3.44 9.15 -0.91
C ILE A 18 -3.61 10.57 -0.38
N ASN A 19 -4.87 10.99 -0.23
CA ASN A 19 -5.20 12.24 0.46
C ASN A 19 -5.23 11.98 1.96
N GLY A 20 -4.39 12.68 2.70
CA GLY A 20 -4.25 12.52 4.15
C GLY A 20 -2.80 12.63 4.61
N THR A 21 -2.63 12.31 5.89
CA THR A 21 -1.37 12.17 6.62
C THR A 21 -0.77 10.77 6.42
N PHE A 22 0.48 10.57 6.89
CA PHE A 22 1.11 9.26 6.83
C PHE A 22 0.47 8.26 7.80
N GLU A 23 -0.01 8.75 8.93
CA GLU A 23 -0.74 7.97 9.93
C GLU A 23 -2.05 7.41 9.35
N GLU A 24 -2.84 8.24 8.67
CA GLU A 24 -4.05 7.82 7.96
C GLU A 24 -3.73 6.82 6.84
N ALA A 25 -2.61 6.99 6.14
CA ALA A 25 -2.15 6.01 5.15
C ALA A 25 -1.81 4.65 5.79
N LYS A 26 -1.16 4.63 6.97
CA LYS A 26 -0.91 3.38 7.69
C LYS A 26 -2.19 2.71 8.13
N GLU A 27 -3.15 3.46 8.67
CA GLU A 27 -4.44 2.91 9.08
C GLU A 27 -5.21 2.30 7.90
N TYR A 28 -5.13 2.96 6.73
CA TYR A 28 -5.79 2.50 5.51
C TYR A 28 -5.12 1.27 4.90
N PHE A 29 -3.78 1.23 4.80
CA PHE A 29 -3.07 0.17 4.08
C PHE A 29 -2.56 -0.95 4.98
N LEU A 30 -1.93 -0.64 6.12
CA LEU A 30 -1.16 -1.63 6.88
C LEU A 30 -2.07 -2.72 7.46
N ASN A 31 -1.66 -3.98 7.31
CA ASN A 31 -2.41 -5.17 7.72
C ASN A 31 -3.78 -5.36 7.04
N LYS A 32 -4.11 -4.57 5.99
CA LYS A 32 -5.31 -4.79 5.17
C LYS A 32 -4.96 -5.62 3.93
N ILE A 33 -5.95 -6.37 3.44
CA ILE A 33 -5.85 -7.19 2.22
C ILE A 33 -6.38 -6.37 1.05
N PHE A 34 -5.62 -6.34 -0.04
CA PHE A 34 -6.00 -5.70 -1.29
C PHE A 34 -5.87 -6.69 -2.44
N ASN A 35 -6.74 -6.55 -3.44
CA ASN A 35 -6.51 -7.20 -4.72
C ASN A 35 -5.51 -6.35 -5.51
N ILE A 36 -4.30 -6.87 -5.72
CA ILE A 36 -3.23 -6.22 -6.49
C ILE A 36 -3.08 -6.82 -7.90
N GLY A 37 -3.98 -7.73 -8.27
CA GLY A 37 -3.97 -8.40 -9.57
C GLY A 37 -4.57 -7.55 -10.67
N SER A 38 -4.14 -7.78 -11.91
CA SER A 38 -4.63 -7.08 -13.11
C SER A 38 -5.36 -7.99 -14.10
N VAL A 39 -4.96 -9.26 -14.20
CA VAL A 39 -5.59 -10.29 -15.06
C VAL A 39 -6.39 -11.30 -14.24
N GLU A 40 -5.84 -11.73 -13.10
CA GLU A 40 -6.47 -12.63 -12.13
C GLU A 40 -6.41 -12.01 -10.74
N ASP A 41 -7.26 -12.47 -9.82
CA ASP A 41 -7.25 -12.02 -8.44
C ASP A 41 -5.91 -12.34 -7.76
N ASN A 42 -5.31 -11.32 -7.16
CA ASN A 42 -4.12 -11.46 -6.35
C ASN A 42 -4.34 -10.76 -5.01
N LEU A 43 -4.99 -11.44 -4.08
CA LEU A 43 -5.29 -10.92 -2.75
C LEU A 43 -4.05 -10.99 -1.87
N GLN A 44 -3.52 -9.83 -1.48
CA GLN A 44 -2.30 -9.73 -0.69
C GLN A 44 -2.48 -8.77 0.47
N LYS A 45 -1.99 -9.16 1.65
CA LYS A 45 -1.87 -8.28 2.81
C LYS A 45 -0.71 -7.30 2.64
N CYS A 46 -0.96 -6.01 2.86
CA CYS A 46 0.10 -5.02 2.94
C CYS A 46 0.83 -5.15 4.28
N VAL A 47 2.13 -5.45 4.24
CA VAL A 47 2.98 -5.72 5.41
C VAL A 47 3.90 -4.55 5.77
N LYS A 48 4.06 -3.56 4.88
CA LYS A 48 4.88 -2.38 5.13
C LYS A 48 4.37 -1.17 4.34
N VAL A 49 4.34 -0.01 4.97
CA VAL A 49 3.99 1.27 4.34
C VAL A 49 5.10 2.27 4.60
N GLU A 50 5.64 2.87 3.55
CA GLU A 50 6.73 3.85 3.59
C GLU A 50 6.28 5.16 2.93
N GLN A 51 6.40 6.30 3.61
CA GLN A 51 6.16 7.59 2.99
C GLN A 51 7.33 7.92 2.06
N ILE A 52 7.03 8.21 0.80
CA ILE A 52 8.01 8.73 -0.14
C ILE A 52 8.14 10.24 0.12
N LYS A 53 9.31 10.64 0.60
CA LYS A 53 9.69 12.05 0.77
C LYS A 53 10.53 12.45 -0.44
N ASN A 54 10.17 13.58 -1.05
CA ASN A 54 11.01 14.21 -2.07
C ASN A 54 12.26 14.82 -1.42
#